data_AF-A0A6L5F9K2-F1
#
_entry.id   AF-A0A6L5F9K2-F1
#
_cell.length_a   1.000
_cell.length_b   1.000
_cell.length_c   1.000
_cell.angle_alpha   90.00
_cell.angle_beta   90.00
_cell.angle_gamma   90.00
#
_symmetry.space_group_name_H-M   'P 1'
#
loop_
_entity.id
_entity.type
_entity.pdbx_description
1 polymer ?
#
loop_
_entity_poly.entity_id
_entity_poly.type
_entity_poly.pdbx_seq_one_letter_code
_entity_poly.pdbx_strand_id
1 'polypeptide(L)'
;MPMAPGGRPPLDLMPPRRCESGWGWTGFEMTRVALTTTSDQAAAAARSLLEAGHKPVQLPCIEVRPANLGQIDEIRHLADSSDVILITSARAVRAVWDDEPMPQTPVVTVGDASAAAVRQSGGVVTFAGSGDLAGVLDSVQLDNQTILYPCSSLTDHKTRQDQIEAVGGKPVIITAYDVTPI
;
A
#
# COMPACT_ATOMS: atom_id res chain seq x y z
N MET A 1 33.31 50.62 -43.93
CA MET A 1 31.88 50.64 -44.33
C MET A 1 31.32 49.25 -44.11
N PRO A 2 30.25 49.11 -43.30
CA PRO A 2 29.64 47.82 -42.96
C PRO A 2 28.58 47.42 -44.00
N MET A 3 28.48 46.13 -44.31
CA MET A 3 27.35 45.54 -45.06
C MET A 3 26.68 44.50 -44.16
N ALA A 4 25.36 44.59 -44.12
CA ALA A 4 24.44 43.96 -43.18
C ALA A 4 24.23 42.44 -43.42
N PRO A 5 23.67 41.71 -42.42
CA PRO A 5 23.54 40.25 -42.45
C PRO A 5 22.35 39.76 -43.29
N GLY A 6 22.49 38.51 -43.77
CA GLY A 6 21.57 37.82 -44.66
C GLY A 6 20.12 37.76 -44.17
N GLY A 7 19.21 38.16 -45.06
CA GLY A 7 17.78 37.94 -44.91
C GLY A 7 17.42 36.46 -45.05
N ARG A 8 16.52 36.00 -44.18
CA ARG A 8 15.85 34.69 -44.31
C ARG A 8 14.98 34.70 -45.58
N PRO A 9 14.89 33.59 -46.33
CA PRO A 9 13.87 33.45 -47.36
C PRO A 9 12.46 33.36 -46.74
N PRO A 10 11.42 33.77 -47.48
CA PRO A 10 10.04 33.80 -47.02
C PRO A 10 9.48 32.40 -46.71
N LEU A 11 8.60 32.38 -45.72
CA LEU A 11 8.01 31.21 -45.07
C LEU A 11 6.78 30.67 -45.83
N ASP A 12 6.84 30.66 -47.15
CA ASP A 12 5.75 30.17 -48.00
C ASP A 12 6.36 29.50 -49.22
N LEU A 13 5.84 28.31 -49.57
CA LEU A 13 6.39 27.32 -50.53
C LEU A 13 7.24 26.19 -49.91
N MET A 14 6.90 25.74 -48.70
CA MET A 14 7.05 24.30 -48.42
C MET A 14 5.75 23.60 -48.81
N PRO A 15 5.77 22.60 -49.71
CA PRO A 15 4.64 21.67 -49.79
C PRO A 15 4.45 21.05 -48.40
N PRO A 16 3.22 20.73 -47.97
CA PRO A 16 3.00 20.11 -46.68
C PRO A 16 3.89 18.88 -46.63
N ARG A 17 4.86 18.86 -45.69
CA ARG A 17 5.51 17.61 -45.33
C ARG A 17 4.36 16.71 -44.94
N ARG A 18 4.11 15.65 -45.71
CA ARG A 18 3.49 14.47 -45.15
C ARG A 18 4.43 14.08 -44.01
N CYS A 19 4.06 14.50 -42.79
CA CYS A 19 4.29 13.64 -41.65
C CYS A 19 3.63 12.34 -42.08
N GLU A 20 4.44 11.35 -42.42
CA GLU A 20 4.03 9.96 -42.35
C GLU A 20 3.60 9.74 -40.91
N SER A 21 2.33 10.03 -40.65
CA SER A 21 1.58 9.64 -39.48
C SER A 21 1.40 8.13 -39.57
N GLY A 22 2.50 7.41 -39.40
CA GLY A 22 2.59 5.96 -39.26
C GLY A 22 2.59 5.54 -37.81
N TRP A 23 1.74 6.16 -36.98
CA TRP A 23 1.32 5.62 -35.70
C TRP A 23 -0.19 5.82 -35.59
N GLY A 24 -0.91 5.25 -36.57
CA GLY A 24 -2.30 4.92 -36.34
C GLY A 24 -2.32 3.86 -35.24
N TRP A 25 -2.67 4.24 -34.02
CA TRP A 25 -3.10 3.29 -32.99
C TRP A 25 -4.49 2.77 -33.37
N THR A 26 -4.57 2.05 -34.47
CA THR A 26 -5.76 1.29 -34.86
C THR A 26 -5.56 -0.14 -34.38
N GLY A 27 -6.04 -0.41 -33.18
CA GLY A 27 -6.02 -1.72 -32.53
C GLY A 27 -5.29 -1.67 -31.19
N PHE A 28 -6.01 -1.77 -30.08
CA PHE A 28 -5.40 -2.18 -28.82
C PHE A 28 -4.91 -3.62 -29.01
N GLU A 29 -3.64 -3.80 -29.37
CA GLU A 29 -3.04 -5.13 -29.42
C GLU A 29 -3.01 -5.69 -28.00
N MET A 30 -3.54 -6.92 -27.87
CA MET A 30 -3.59 -7.67 -26.62
C MET A 30 -2.17 -7.86 -26.06
N THR A 31 -1.80 -7.00 -25.11
CA THR A 31 -0.48 -7.01 -24.48
C THR A 31 -0.42 -8.05 -23.35
N ARG A 32 0.69 -8.78 -23.25
CA ARG A 32 0.97 -9.69 -22.14
C ARG A 32 1.56 -8.91 -20.97
N VAL A 33 0.96 -9.00 -19.79
CA VAL A 33 1.37 -8.23 -18.60
C VAL A 33 1.76 -9.20 -17.48
N ALA A 34 3.02 -9.14 -17.04
CA ALA A 34 3.50 -9.94 -15.92
C ALA A 34 3.01 -9.35 -14.59
N LEU A 35 2.50 -10.21 -13.70
CA LEU A 35 2.04 -9.84 -12.35
C LEU A 35 2.99 -10.47 -11.34
N THR A 36 3.85 -9.65 -10.73
CA THR A 36 4.95 -10.07 -9.85
C THR A 36 4.67 -9.89 -8.35
N THR A 37 3.43 -9.58 -8.00
CA THR A 37 2.99 -9.42 -6.60
C THR A 37 2.65 -10.78 -5.96
N THR A 38 2.10 -10.76 -4.76
CA THR A 38 1.58 -11.94 -4.07
C THR A 38 0.44 -12.59 -4.86
N SER A 39 0.26 -13.91 -4.71
CA SER A 39 -0.74 -14.69 -5.46
C SER A 39 -2.17 -14.16 -5.32
N ASP A 40 -2.55 -13.70 -4.11
CA ASP A 40 -3.86 -13.12 -3.82
C ASP A 40 -4.08 -11.80 -4.58
N GLN A 41 -3.08 -10.92 -4.62
CA GLN A 41 -3.17 -9.66 -5.36
C GLN A 41 -3.08 -9.87 -6.87
N ALA A 42 -2.29 -10.85 -7.33
CA ALA A 42 -2.16 -11.17 -8.75
C ALA A 42 -3.49 -11.65 -9.33
N ALA A 43 -4.29 -12.40 -8.56
CA ALA A 43 -5.62 -12.82 -9.00
C ALA A 43 -6.59 -11.64 -9.18
N ALA A 44 -6.57 -10.68 -8.24
CA ALA A 44 -7.41 -9.47 -8.34
C ALA A 44 -6.99 -8.59 -9.53
N ALA A 45 -5.69 -8.33 -9.69
CA ALA A 45 -5.16 -7.53 -10.79
C ALA A 45 -5.37 -8.20 -12.16
N ALA A 46 -5.28 -9.53 -12.23
CA ALA A 46 -5.53 -10.28 -13.46
C ALA A 46 -6.96 -10.05 -14.00
N ARG A 47 -7.96 -9.94 -13.12
CA ARG A 47 -9.35 -9.67 -13.53
C ARG A 47 -9.46 -8.32 -14.25
N SER A 48 -8.92 -7.26 -13.65
CA SER A 48 -8.94 -5.93 -14.25
C SER A 48 -8.18 -5.86 -15.58
N LEU A 49 -7.09 -6.60 -15.71
CA LEU A 49 -6.33 -6.68 -16.97
C LEU A 49 -7.11 -7.42 -18.07
N LEU A 50 -7.81 -8.50 -17.74
CA LEU A 50 -8.67 -9.20 -18.68
C LEU A 50 -9.82 -8.32 -19.17
N GLU A 51 -10.46 -7.58 -18.26
CA GLU A 51 -11.52 -6.61 -18.58
C GLU A 51 -11.02 -5.48 -19.50
N ALA A 52 -9.76 -5.09 -19.36
CA ALA A 52 -9.09 -4.12 -20.23
C ALA A 52 -8.56 -4.71 -21.56
N GLY A 53 -8.79 -6.00 -21.84
CA GLY A 53 -8.34 -6.66 -23.08
C GLY A 53 -6.86 -7.08 -23.09
N HIS A 54 -6.21 -7.10 -21.93
CA HIS A 54 -4.83 -7.58 -21.78
C HIS A 54 -4.78 -9.06 -21.36
N LYS A 55 -3.61 -9.68 -21.56
CA LYS A 55 -3.34 -11.06 -21.13
C LYS A 55 -2.45 -11.06 -19.88
N PRO A 56 -2.99 -11.18 -18.66
CA PRO A 56 -2.17 -11.30 -17.46
C PRO A 56 -1.38 -12.61 -17.48
N VAL A 57 -0.14 -12.54 -17.02
CA VAL A 57 0.75 -13.69 -16.75
C VAL A 57 1.10 -13.63 -15.27
N GLN A 58 0.52 -14.53 -14.48
CA GLN A 58 0.83 -14.59 -13.05
C GLN A 58 2.24 -15.16 -12.87
N LEU A 59 3.09 -14.39 -12.22
CA LEU A 59 4.44 -14.77 -11.84
C LEU A 59 4.68 -14.33 -10.39
N PRO A 60 4.04 -14.96 -9.38
CA PRO A 60 4.17 -14.50 -8.01
C PRO A 60 5.64 -14.50 -7.57
N CYS A 61 6.13 -13.35 -7.13
CA CYS A 61 7.52 -13.20 -6.64
C CYS A 61 7.57 -12.90 -5.14
N ILE A 62 6.41 -12.80 -4.48
CA ILE A 62 6.28 -12.42 -3.08
C ILE A 62 5.37 -13.43 -2.39
N GLU A 63 5.86 -14.01 -1.30
CA GLU A 63 5.09 -14.82 -0.39
C GLU A 63 4.82 -14.04 0.91
N VAL A 64 3.62 -14.22 1.46
CA VAL A 64 3.22 -13.67 2.75
C VAL A 64 2.77 -14.82 3.63
N ARG A 65 3.34 -14.92 4.83
CA ARG A 65 2.97 -15.93 5.82
C ARG A 65 2.65 -15.27 7.15
N PRO A 66 1.61 -15.69 7.88
CA PRO A 66 1.44 -15.27 9.27
C PRO A 66 2.69 -15.57 10.09
N ALA A 67 2.93 -14.76 11.12
CA ALA A 67 3.96 -15.04 12.11
C ALA A 67 3.67 -16.38 12.83
N ASN A 68 4.63 -16.88 13.60
CA ASN A 68 4.42 -18.12 14.35
C ASN A 68 3.31 -17.96 15.40
N LEU A 69 2.65 -19.06 15.79
CA LEU A 69 1.50 -19.04 16.69
C LEU A 69 1.78 -18.31 18.02
N GLY A 70 2.98 -18.46 18.59
CA GLY A 70 3.33 -17.76 19.84
C GLY A 70 3.37 -16.24 19.68
N GLN A 71 3.80 -15.73 18.54
CA GLN A 71 3.74 -14.29 18.24
C GLN A 71 2.31 -13.81 18.00
N ILE A 72 1.48 -14.63 17.33
CA ILE A 72 0.06 -14.29 17.12
C ILE A 72 -0.67 -14.23 18.47
N ASP A 73 -0.44 -15.21 19.35
CA ASP A 73 -1.02 -15.24 20.70
C ASP A 73 -0.57 -14.05 21.54
N GLU A 74 0.72 -13.67 21.44
CA GLU A 74 1.25 -12.49 22.12
C GLU A 74 0.58 -11.20 21.62
N ILE A 75 0.41 -11.04 20.30
CA ILE A 75 -0.30 -9.89 19.72
C ILE A 75 -1.74 -9.84 20.24
N ARG A 76 -2.46 -10.96 20.25
CA ARG A 76 -3.84 -11.04 20.75
C ARG A 76 -3.91 -10.64 22.22
N HIS A 77 -3.02 -11.19 23.05
CA HIS A 77 -2.96 -10.86 24.48
C HIS A 77 -2.68 -9.37 24.72
N LEU A 78 -1.72 -8.80 24.00
CA LEU A 78 -1.37 -7.38 24.13
C LEU A 78 -2.45 -6.46 23.58
N ALA A 79 -3.24 -6.92 22.60
CA ALA A 79 -4.33 -6.15 22.03
C ALA A 79 -5.42 -5.84 23.08
N ASP A 80 -5.68 -6.78 24.00
CA ASP A 80 -6.62 -6.59 25.11
C ASP A 80 -6.09 -5.62 26.19
N SER A 81 -4.77 -5.54 26.36
CA SER A 81 -4.14 -4.70 27.39
C SER A 81 -3.66 -3.33 26.89
N SER A 82 -3.69 -3.09 25.58
CA SER A 82 -3.23 -1.84 24.98
C SER A 82 -4.36 -0.80 24.96
N ASP A 83 -3.99 0.47 24.97
CA ASP A 83 -4.97 1.57 24.93
C ASP A 83 -5.53 1.74 23.50
N VAL A 84 -4.68 1.53 22.49
CA VAL A 84 -5.03 1.63 21.06
C VAL A 84 -4.27 0.60 20.24
N ILE A 85 -4.91 0.08 19.20
CA ILE A 85 -4.27 -0.73 18.16
C ILE A 85 -4.10 0.12 16.90
N LEU A 86 -2.88 0.18 16.37
CA LEU A 86 -2.57 0.86 15.12
C LEU A 86 -2.46 -0.17 13.99
N ILE A 87 -3.24 -0.04 12.92
CA ILE A 87 -3.23 -0.98 11.79
C ILE A 87 -2.92 -0.24 10.48
N THR A 88 -1.80 -0.58 9.86
CA THR A 88 -1.39 0.00 8.56
C THR A 88 -1.68 -0.91 7.36
N SER A 89 -2.12 -2.14 7.61
CA SER A 89 -2.35 -3.14 6.56
C SER A 89 -3.44 -4.12 6.95
N ALA A 90 -4.40 -4.35 6.04
CA ALA A 90 -5.39 -5.41 6.15
C ALA A 90 -4.77 -6.81 6.32
N ARG A 91 -3.51 -7.02 5.91
CA ARG A 91 -2.78 -8.29 6.12
C ARG A 91 -2.45 -8.54 7.57
N ALA A 92 -2.15 -7.51 8.35
CA ALA A 92 -1.94 -7.67 9.79
C ALA A 92 -3.23 -8.20 10.45
N VAL A 93 -4.38 -7.66 10.02
CA VAL A 93 -5.68 -8.11 10.54
C VAL A 93 -5.92 -9.58 10.22
N ARG A 94 -5.78 -9.97 8.94
CA ARG A 94 -5.94 -11.36 8.49
C ARG A 94 -4.88 -12.31 9.06
N ALA A 95 -3.69 -11.83 9.41
CA ALA A 95 -2.68 -12.70 9.99
C ALA A 95 -3.00 -13.06 11.45
N VAL A 96 -3.66 -12.14 12.17
CA VAL A 96 -3.85 -12.25 13.61
C VAL A 96 -5.29 -12.63 13.99
N TRP A 97 -6.30 -12.23 13.21
CA TRP A 97 -7.73 -12.35 13.56
C TRP A 97 -8.56 -12.91 12.40
N ASP A 98 -8.04 -13.87 11.64
CA ASP A 98 -8.82 -14.57 10.59
C ASP A 98 -9.82 -15.56 11.18
N ASP A 99 -9.42 -16.21 12.27
CA ASP A 99 -10.15 -17.29 12.95
C ASP A 99 -10.78 -16.86 14.28
N GLU A 100 -10.48 -15.64 14.75
CA GLU A 100 -10.98 -15.08 16.00
C GLU A 100 -11.41 -13.61 15.83
N PRO A 101 -12.45 -13.15 16.54
CA PRO A 101 -12.84 -11.75 16.49
C PRO A 101 -11.78 -10.84 17.11
N MET A 102 -11.65 -9.64 16.55
CA MET A 102 -10.84 -8.58 17.16
C MET A 102 -11.43 -8.13 18.50
N PRO A 103 -10.58 -7.70 19.45
CA PRO A 103 -11.05 -7.12 20.70
C PRO A 103 -11.73 -5.76 20.46
N GLN A 104 -12.43 -5.27 21.48
CA GLN A 104 -13.12 -3.97 21.42
C GLN A 104 -12.20 -2.77 21.67
N THR A 105 -10.88 -3.01 21.76
CA THR A 105 -9.85 -1.98 21.86
C THR A 105 -9.96 -1.01 20.68
N PRO A 106 -9.89 0.32 20.90
CA PRO A 106 -9.91 1.32 19.85
C PRO A 106 -8.86 1.05 18.76
N VAL A 107 -9.26 1.13 17.49
CA VAL A 107 -8.35 0.90 16.35
C VAL A 107 -8.20 2.17 15.51
N VAL A 108 -6.95 2.58 15.32
CA VAL A 108 -6.52 3.61 14.37
C VAL A 108 -5.98 2.91 13.13
N THR A 109 -6.46 3.31 11.95
CA THR A 109 -6.08 2.66 10.69
C THR A 109 -5.50 3.62 9.67
N VAL A 110 -4.58 3.10 8.85
CA VAL A 110 -4.12 3.76 7.62
C VAL A 110 -4.82 3.10 6.43
N GLY A 111 -5.67 3.87 5.77
CA GLY A 111 -6.39 3.51 4.55
C GLY A 111 -7.69 2.73 4.78
N ASP A 112 -8.63 2.92 3.85
CA ASP A 112 -9.97 2.31 3.90
C ASP A 112 -9.94 0.78 3.87
N ALA A 113 -8.97 0.19 3.18
CA ALA A 113 -8.83 -1.27 3.12
C ALA A 113 -8.52 -1.87 4.50
N SER A 114 -7.68 -1.19 5.29
CA SER A 114 -7.35 -1.58 6.66
C SER A 114 -8.57 -1.40 7.56
N ALA A 115 -9.26 -0.26 7.47
CA ALA A 115 -10.49 0.00 8.22
C ALA A 115 -11.60 -1.03 7.93
N ALA A 116 -11.76 -1.41 6.66
CA ALA A 116 -12.73 -2.43 6.25
C ALA A 116 -12.37 -3.81 6.83
N ALA A 117 -11.10 -4.19 6.80
CA ALA A 117 -10.65 -5.45 7.39
C ALA A 117 -10.91 -5.52 8.91
N VAL A 118 -10.60 -4.44 9.64
CA VAL A 118 -10.86 -4.36 11.09
C VAL A 118 -12.35 -4.54 11.40
N ARG A 119 -13.23 -3.86 10.65
CA ARG A 119 -14.68 -3.99 10.84
C ARG A 119 -15.19 -5.38 10.50
N GLN A 120 -14.65 -6.01 9.45
CA GLN A 120 -15.01 -7.38 9.06
C GLN A 120 -14.62 -8.40 10.13
N SER A 121 -13.51 -8.17 10.83
CA SER A 121 -13.08 -8.98 11.98
C SER A 121 -13.75 -8.58 13.30
N GLY A 122 -14.75 -7.69 13.30
CA GLY A 122 -15.52 -7.31 14.50
C GLY A 122 -14.89 -6.23 15.39
N GLY A 123 -13.80 -5.60 14.95
CA GLY A 123 -13.11 -4.54 15.69
C GLY A 123 -13.75 -3.16 15.57
N VAL A 124 -13.31 -2.23 16.43
CA VAL A 124 -13.84 -0.86 16.53
C VAL A 124 -12.86 0.14 15.95
N VAL A 125 -13.12 0.62 14.73
CA VAL A 125 -12.32 1.69 14.10
C VAL A 125 -12.73 3.05 14.67
N THR A 126 -11.84 3.70 15.41
CA THR A 126 -12.04 5.06 15.96
C THR A 126 -11.51 6.14 15.03
N PHE A 127 -10.48 5.83 14.24
CA PHE A 127 -9.95 6.73 13.22
C PHE A 127 -9.47 5.95 11.99
N ALA A 128 -9.77 6.47 10.80
CA ALA A 128 -9.25 5.97 9.54
C ALA A 128 -8.70 7.14 8.73
N GLY A 129 -7.38 7.22 8.63
CA GLY A 129 -6.70 8.27 7.88
C GLY A 129 -6.25 7.78 6.51
N SER A 130 -6.19 8.69 5.54
CA SER A 130 -5.61 8.45 4.23
C SER A 130 -4.12 8.82 4.21
N GLY A 131 -3.34 8.18 3.35
CA GLY A 131 -1.91 8.49 3.17
C GLY A 131 -1.02 7.44 3.81
N ASP A 132 0.05 7.89 4.46
CA ASP A 132 0.99 7.04 5.17
C ASP A 132 0.81 7.11 6.69
N LEU A 133 1.62 6.34 7.42
CA LEU A 133 1.55 6.33 8.88
C LEU A 133 1.84 7.70 9.49
N ALA A 134 2.79 8.46 8.94
CA ALA A 134 3.17 9.76 9.50
C ALA A 134 1.98 10.74 9.44
N GLY A 135 1.32 10.83 8.29
CA GLY A 135 0.14 11.70 8.15
C GLY A 135 -1.04 11.29 9.05
N VAL A 136 -1.19 9.99 9.31
CA VAL A 136 -2.18 9.51 10.28
C VAL A 136 -1.81 9.89 11.71
N LEU A 137 -0.54 9.72 12.10
CA LEU A 137 -0.06 10.09 13.43
C LEU A 137 -0.15 11.60 13.69
N ASP A 138 0.06 12.44 12.67
CA ASP A 138 -0.14 13.90 12.78
C ASP A 138 -1.61 14.28 13.06
N SER A 139 -2.54 13.38 12.77
CA SER A 139 -3.99 13.61 12.93
C SER A 139 -4.57 13.01 14.21
N VAL A 140 -3.77 12.31 15.01
CA VAL A 140 -4.20 11.67 16.26
C VAL A 140 -3.30 12.08 17.42
N GLN A 141 -3.89 12.25 18.60
CA GLN A 141 -3.16 12.55 19.82
C GLN A 141 -3.17 11.30 20.71
N LEU A 142 -1.99 10.73 20.96
CA LEU A 142 -1.82 9.43 21.63
C LEU A 142 -1.26 9.57 23.06
N ASP A 143 -1.19 10.79 23.61
CA ASP A 143 -0.60 11.16 24.91
C ASP A 143 -0.50 10.01 25.94
N ASN A 144 0.71 9.45 26.05
CA ASN A 144 1.11 8.43 27.02
C ASN A 144 0.38 7.07 26.93
N GLN A 145 -0.41 6.85 25.86
CA GLN A 145 -1.12 5.61 25.55
C GLN A 145 -0.17 4.54 25.04
N THR A 146 -0.45 3.29 25.41
CA THR A 146 0.22 2.10 24.90
C THR A 146 -0.37 1.70 23.55
N ILE A 147 0.46 1.69 22.52
CA ILE A 147 0.06 1.50 21.12
C ILE A 147 0.59 0.17 20.62
N LEU A 148 -0.30 -0.80 20.45
CA LEU A 148 0.06 -2.05 19.78
C LEU A 148 0.10 -1.82 18.26
N TYR A 149 1.23 -2.13 17.65
CA TYR A 149 1.43 -2.01 16.21
C TYR A 149 1.88 -3.35 15.60
N PRO A 150 0.92 -4.21 15.16
CA PRO A 150 1.23 -5.42 14.43
C PRO A 150 1.62 -5.09 12.99
N CYS A 151 2.83 -5.47 12.56
CA CYS A 151 3.38 -5.06 11.27
C CYS A 151 4.06 -6.21 10.50
N SER A 152 4.54 -5.93 9.28
CA SER A 152 5.29 -6.93 8.50
C SER A 152 6.73 -7.08 8.99
N SER A 153 7.38 -8.20 8.68
CA SER A 153 8.81 -8.41 8.95
C SER A 153 9.75 -7.45 8.22
N LEU A 154 9.30 -6.81 7.13
CA LEU A 154 10.03 -5.76 6.42
C LEU A 154 9.94 -4.38 7.10
N THR A 155 9.23 -4.25 8.21
CA THR A 155 9.05 -2.98 8.89
C THR A 155 10.35 -2.56 9.58
N ASP A 156 10.77 -1.31 9.38
CA ASP A 156 11.81 -0.71 10.22
C ASP A 156 11.22 -0.33 11.58
N HIS A 157 11.44 -1.19 12.58
CA HIS A 157 10.93 -0.98 13.93
C HIS A 157 11.43 0.32 14.56
N LYS A 158 12.67 0.74 14.29
CA LYS A 158 13.25 1.95 14.90
C LYS A 158 12.55 3.19 14.39
N THR A 159 12.41 3.31 13.07
CA THR A 159 11.71 4.44 12.46
C THR A 159 10.25 4.51 12.94
N ARG A 160 9.57 3.37 13.06
CA ARG A 160 8.18 3.33 13.51
C ARG A 160 8.02 3.66 14.99
N GLN A 161 8.96 3.19 15.82
CA GLN A 161 9.02 3.55 17.23
C GLN A 161 9.18 5.07 17.38
N ASP A 162 10.14 5.67 16.67
CA ASP A 162 10.39 7.12 16.74
C ASP A 162 9.17 7.94 16.31
N GLN A 163 8.46 7.49 15.27
CA GLN A 163 7.23 8.15 14.80
C GLN A 163 6.11 8.13 15.84
N ILE A 164 5.90 7.00 16.52
CA ILE A 164 4.84 6.86 17.53
C ILE A 164 5.21 7.61 18.81
N GLU A 165 6.47 7.54 19.24
CA GLU A 165 6.97 8.29 20.40
C GLU A 165 6.92 9.81 20.19
N ALA A 166 7.16 10.28 18.95
CA ALA A 166 7.09 11.71 18.60
C ALA A 166 5.70 12.32 18.84
N VAL A 167 4.63 11.51 18.77
CA VAL A 167 3.25 11.92 19.09
C VAL A 167 2.81 11.52 20.50
N GLY A 168 3.77 11.16 21.35
CA GLY A 168 3.57 10.86 22.77
C GLY A 168 3.10 9.43 23.08
N GLY A 169 3.02 8.54 22.10
CA GLY A 169 2.64 7.14 22.32
C GLY A 169 3.78 6.28 22.89
N LYS A 170 3.41 5.13 23.48
CA LYS A 170 4.33 4.07 23.90
C LYS A 170 4.18 2.87 22.97
N PRO A 171 5.04 2.72 21.96
CA PRO A 171 4.87 1.71 20.95
C PRO A 171 5.21 0.31 21.47
N VAL A 172 4.36 -0.65 21.13
CA VAL A 172 4.60 -2.09 21.23
C VAL A 172 4.53 -2.65 19.81
N ILE A 173 5.69 -2.81 19.17
CA ILE A 173 5.78 -3.18 17.75
C ILE A 173 6.12 -4.66 17.65
N ILE A 174 5.24 -5.43 17.01
CA ILE A 174 5.40 -6.89 16.87
C ILE A 174 5.13 -7.30 15.43
N THR A 175 5.98 -8.19 14.90
CA THR A 175 5.79 -8.76 13.57
C THR A 175 4.60 -9.72 13.57
N ALA A 176 3.57 -9.38 12.80
CA ALA A 176 2.36 -10.19 12.61
C ALA A 176 2.43 -11.12 11.40
N TYR A 177 3.24 -10.77 10.40
CA TYR A 177 3.42 -11.59 9.21
C TYR A 177 4.78 -11.35 8.55
N ASP A 178 5.28 -12.40 7.92
CA ASP A 178 6.50 -12.38 7.14
C ASP A 178 6.21 -12.10 5.66
N VAL A 179 7.13 -11.38 5.03
CA VAL A 179 7.12 -11.15 3.58
C VAL A 179 8.47 -11.61 3.02
N THR A 180 8.45 -12.60 2.13
CA THR A 180 9.67 -13.18 1.55
C THR A 180 9.58 -13.25 0.03
N PRO A 181 10.71 -13.08 -0.70
CA PRO A 181 10.77 -13.46 -2.10
C PRO A 181 10.51 -14.96 -2.30
N ILE A 182 9.90 -15.32 -3.42
CA ILE A 182 9.74 -16.73 -3.86
C ILE A 182 10.95 -17.15 -4.71
#